data_AF-A0A1G0B7I1-F1
#
_entry.id   AF-A0A1G0B7I1-F1
#
_cell.length_a   1.000
_cell.length_b   1.000
_cell.length_c   1.000
_cell.angle_alpha   90.00
_cell.angle_beta   90.00
_cell.angle_gamma   90.00
#
_symmetry.space_group_name_H-M   'P 1'
#
loop_
_entity.id
_entity.type
_entity.pdbx_description
1 polymer ?
#
loop_
_entity_poly.entity_id
_entity_poly.type
_entity_poly.pdbx_seq_one_letter_code
_entity_poly.pdbx_strand_id
1 'polypeptide(L)'
;MKINRLLVIVFLFSFTFSQAQLSAFINGKEVKSGATISKKDLASLQVSFKNPKDVTVYSGFTNLYVEFSDNTKTYINHWTLQKEGYTAMLDFMKKTPATKKFGVFEGKDFLTRGNTLQWILDGANGVEKQKTIRVEVGFWVKEETGYKEYGPKVELLESIFFNVPIWESKNLYLPYLDLTIDKTNIKEDINTSQTGSTDRSDTEVGYQIHKNQETYKIYTFEKSAHPGLTVDELAKDFIHRVTYHSNNDKVKKIHEYDFEKYNLPWYNICVLFRDEQIQNVDYYITKDVKSKDLMSLYEKVDFGSMKGYTFQSGLYNTGRQDGKTYKDVGQFRIYILNHPTNPDLTLMMCNEIGRGTETAQAIDTYMQTFLKSIKK
;
A
#
# COMPACT_ATOMS: atom_id res chain seq x y z
N MET A 1 46.21 -47.72 51.47
CA MET A 1 45.43 -48.61 50.58
C MET A 1 43.96 -48.54 50.99
N LYS A 2 43.16 -47.78 50.23
CA LYS A 2 41.75 -47.53 50.54
C LYS A 2 40.92 -47.56 49.26
N ILE A 3 39.88 -48.38 49.31
CA ILE A 3 38.53 -48.18 48.76
C ILE A 3 38.43 -48.19 47.22
N ASN A 4 38.02 -49.36 46.73
CA ASN A 4 37.12 -49.53 45.58
C ASN A 4 36.06 -48.42 45.56
N ARG A 5 36.13 -47.51 44.58
CA ARG A 5 34.99 -46.66 44.21
C ARG A 5 34.70 -46.87 42.73
N LEU A 6 33.87 -47.90 42.53
CA LEU A 6 32.65 -47.84 41.74
C LEU A 6 32.64 -46.73 40.68
N LEU A 7 33.02 -47.11 39.46
CA LEU A 7 32.59 -46.48 38.22
C LEU A 7 31.06 -46.51 38.18
N VAL A 8 30.41 -45.58 38.89
CA VAL A 8 29.02 -45.22 38.60
C VAL A 8 29.10 -44.18 37.51
N ILE A 9 29.03 -44.71 36.30
CA ILE A 9 28.45 -44.06 35.15
C ILE A 9 27.10 -43.46 35.59
N VAL A 10 27.13 -42.20 36.03
CA VAL A 10 26.03 -41.27 35.87
C VAL A 10 26.38 -40.52 34.58
N PHE A 11 26.24 -41.15 33.41
CA PHE A 11 25.09 -40.87 32.53
C PHE A 11 23.96 -40.16 33.31
N LEU A 12 24.24 -38.91 33.67
CA LEU A 12 23.23 -37.88 33.72
C LEU A 12 22.73 -37.85 32.30
N PHE A 13 21.70 -38.66 32.07
CA PHE A 13 20.79 -38.51 30.97
C PHE A 13 20.50 -37.01 30.86
N SER A 14 21.22 -36.37 29.94
CA SER A 14 20.69 -35.22 29.25
C SER A 14 19.57 -35.77 28.39
N PHE A 15 18.47 -36.20 29.02
CA PHE A 15 17.18 -36.16 28.37
C PHE A 15 17.01 -34.68 28.03
N THR A 16 17.47 -34.31 26.84
CA THR A 16 16.87 -33.22 26.11
C THR A 16 15.42 -33.66 25.94
N PHE A 17 14.59 -33.40 26.94
CA PHE A 17 13.15 -33.36 26.74
C PHE A 17 12.98 -32.34 25.65
N SER A 18 12.87 -32.80 24.40
CA SER A 18 12.59 -31.90 23.31
C SER A 18 11.28 -31.23 23.68
N GLN A 19 11.37 -29.95 24.02
CA GLN A 19 10.19 -29.15 24.24
C GLN A 19 9.48 -29.01 22.90
N ALA A 20 8.15 -28.95 22.94
CA ALA A 20 7.39 -28.59 21.76
C ALA A 20 7.84 -27.20 21.32
N GLN A 21 8.09 -27.04 20.02
CA GLN A 21 8.56 -25.79 19.44
C GLN A 21 7.77 -25.51 18.16
N LEU A 22 7.56 -24.24 17.87
CA LEU A 22 7.19 -23.82 16.53
C LEU A 22 8.43 -23.94 15.63
N SER A 23 8.21 -24.22 14.35
CA SER A 23 9.23 -24.12 13.29
C SER A 23 8.61 -23.39 12.10
N ALA A 24 9.36 -22.47 11.50
CA ALA A 24 9.00 -21.80 10.27
C ALA A 24 9.93 -22.26 9.14
N PHE A 25 9.42 -22.36 7.92
CA PHE A 25 10.17 -22.78 6.75
C PHE A 25 9.93 -21.82 5.59
N ILE A 26 11.01 -21.50 4.88
CA ILE A 26 11.00 -20.72 3.63
C ILE A 26 11.68 -21.58 2.57
N ASN A 27 11.02 -21.78 1.43
CA ASN A 27 11.48 -22.66 0.35
C ASN A 27 11.89 -24.06 0.88
N GLY A 28 11.12 -24.58 1.84
CA GLY A 28 11.35 -25.88 2.49
C GLY A 28 12.46 -25.92 3.54
N LYS A 29 13.24 -24.84 3.74
CA LYS A 29 14.34 -24.76 4.71
C LYS A 29 13.90 -24.10 6.01
N GLU A 30 14.32 -24.65 7.15
CA GLU A 30 13.97 -24.11 8.48
C GLU A 30 14.59 -22.73 8.69
N VAL A 31 13.80 -21.78 9.17
CA VAL A 31 14.18 -20.41 9.49
C VAL A 31 14.51 -20.29 10.97
N LYS A 32 15.66 -19.70 11.28
CA LYS A 32 16.04 -19.37 12.65
C LYS A 32 15.37 -18.07 13.08
N SER A 33 14.95 -18.00 14.34
CA SER A 33 14.45 -16.74 14.91
C SER A 33 15.50 -15.63 14.79
N GLY A 34 15.08 -14.42 14.44
CA GLY A 34 15.92 -13.26 14.14
C GLY A 34 16.53 -13.22 12.74
N ALA A 35 16.34 -14.24 11.89
CA ALA A 35 16.90 -14.26 10.54
C ALA A 35 16.35 -13.14 9.65
N THR A 36 17.09 -12.82 8.58
CA THR A 36 16.64 -11.95 7.50
C THR A 36 16.24 -12.78 6.30
N ILE A 37 15.02 -12.58 5.79
CA ILE A 37 14.43 -13.34 4.68
C ILE A 37 14.13 -12.39 3.53
N SER A 38 14.39 -12.82 2.31
CA SER A 38 14.04 -12.06 1.10
C SER A 38 12.52 -11.99 0.95
N LYS A 39 11.99 -10.80 0.64
CA LYS A 39 10.55 -10.62 0.38
C LYS A 39 10.01 -11.53 -0.74
N LYS A 40 10.85 -11.88 -1.72
CA LYS A 40 10.48 -12.77 -2.85
C LYS A 40 10.21 -14.20 -2.40
N ASP A 41 10.84 -14.64 -1.33
CA ASP A 41 10.69 -16.01 -0.82
C ASP A 41 9.51 -16.12 0.17
N LEU A 42 8.93 -15.00 0.61
CA LEU A 42 7.95 -14.97 1.69
C LEU A 42 6.66 -15.73 1.35
N ALA A 43 6.26 -15.78 0.08
CA ALA A 43 5.10 -16.55 -0.38
C ALA A 43 5.21 -18.06 -0.04
N SER A 44 6.45 -18.58 0.05
CA SER A 44 6.72 -19.99 0.39
C SER A 44 6.64 -20.30 1.89
N LEU A 45 6.26 -19.33 2.73
CA LEU A 45 6.23 -19.50 4.17
C LEU A 45 5.31 -20.65 4.58
N GLN A 46 5.92 -21.58 5.31
CA GLN A 46 5.25 -22.69 5.95
C GLN A 46 5.54 -22.71 7.44
N VAL A 47 4.55 -23.11 8.23
CA VAL A 47 4.68 -23.26 9.68
C VAL A 47 4.42 -24.71 10.07
N SER A 48 5.17 -25.24 11.03
CA SER A 48 4.92 -26.57 11.61
C SER A 48 5.26 -26.58 13.10
N PHE A 49 4.98 -27.73 13.73
CA PHE A 49 5.40 -28.03 15.10
C PHE A 49 6.55 -29.02 15.07
N LYS A 50 7.53 -28.79 15.94
CA LYS A 50 8.61 -29.70 16.23
C LYS A 50 8.37 -30.31 17.60
N ASN A 51 8.29 -31.64 17.63
CA ASN A 51 8.09 -32.43 18.85
C ASN A 51 6.88 -31.96 19.68
N PRO A 52 5.67 -31.94 19.08
CA PRO A 52 4.47 -31.49 19.78
C PRO A 52 4.30 -32.31 21.06
N LYS A 53 4.22 -31.61 22.21
CA LYS A 53 3.91 -32.24 23.49
C LYS A 53 2.40 -32.47 23.54
N ASP A 54 2.02 -33.54 24.21
CA ASP A 54 0.64 -33.70 24.67
C ASP A 54 0.37 -32.62 25.72
N VAL A 55 -0.40 -31.61 25.34
CA VAL A 55 -0.85 -30.54 26.24
C VAL A 55 -2.17 -30.95 26.88
N THR A 56 -2.30 -30.71 28.18
CA THR A 56 -3.54 -30.95 28.93
C THR A 56 -4.68 -30.10 28.36
N VAL A 57 -5.88 -30.67 28.30
CA VAL A 57 -7.05 -30.12 27.63
C VAL A 57 -7.57 -28.87 28.35
N TYR A 58 -7.82 -27.80 27.58
CA TYR A 58 -8.54 -26.60 28.03
C TYR A 58 -9.75 -26.37 27.10
N SER A 59 -10.92 -26.03 27.65
CA SER A 59 -12.04 -25.53 26.85
C SER A 59 -11.72 -24.13 26.34
N GLY A 60 -12.02 -23.81 25.09
CA GLY A 60 -11.76 -22.48 24.53
C GLY A 60 -11.44 -22.51 23.05
N PHE A 61 -10.53 -21.62 22.62
CA PHE A 61 -10.03 -21.63 21.26
C PHE A 61 -8.52 -21.43 21.19
N THR A 62 -7.92 -22.05 20.18
CA THR A 62 -6.49 -22.00 19.90
C THR A 62 -6.25 -21.32 18.58
N ASN A 63 -5.13 -20.60 18.49
CA ASN A 63 -4.81 -19.81 17.31
C ASN A 63 -3.31 -19.88 17.01
N LEU A 64 -2.99 -20.51 15.88
CA LEU A 64 -1.68 -20.40 15.24
C LEU A 64 -1.72 -19.18 14.33
N TYR A 65 -0.84 -18.22 14.57
CA TYR A 65 -0.86 -16.96 13.85
C TYR A 65 0.48 -16.65 13.18
N VAL A 66 0.39 -15.91 12.09
CA VAL A 66 1.50 -15.19 11.48
C VAL A 66 1.13 -13.72 11.45
N GLU A 67 1.86 -12.89 12.18
CA GLU A 67 1.62 -11.46 12.30
C GLU A 67 2.74 -10.67 11.65
N PHE A 68 2.38 -9.63 10.91
CA PHE A 68 3.29 -8.66 10.33
C PHE A 68 3.25 -7.39 11.16
N SER A 69 4.42 -6.89 11.50
CA SER A 69 4.61 -5.61 12.18
C SER A 69 5.68 -4.77 11.50
N ASP A 70 5.57 -3.46 11.61
CA ASP A 70 6.55 -2.52 11.07
C ASP A 70 7.83 -2.47 11.92
N ASN A 71 8.81 -1.65 11.55
CA ASN A 71 10.06 -1.51 12.31
C ASN A 71 9.89 -0.86 13.70
N THR A 72 8.72 -0.27 13.97
CA THR A 72 8.30 0.24 15.28
C THR A 72 7.51 -0.78 16.09
N LYS A 73 7.34 -2.01 15.55
CA LYS A 73 6.51 -3.09 16.09
C LYS A 73 5.02 -2.76 16.11
N THR A 74 4.58 -1.84 15.26
CA THR A 74 3.16 -1.57 15.06
C THR A 74 2.56 -2.64 14.14
N TYR A 75 1.40 -3.18 14.53
CA TYR A 75 0.66 -4.18 13.75
C TYR A 75 0.34 -3.68 12.33
N ILE A 76 0.55 -4.54 11.34
CA ILE A 76 0.18 -4.31 9.93
C ILE A 76 -0.98 -5.24 9.52
N ASN A 77 -0.76 -6.56 9.61
CA ASN A 77 -1.76 -7.56 9.29
C ASN A 77 -1.44 -8.89 10.00
N HIS A 78 -2.38 -9.83 10.01
CA HIS A 78 -2.12 -11.20 10.44
C HIS A 78 -2.93 -12.23 9.65
N TRP A 79 -2.45 -13.46 9.72
CA TRP A 79 -3.07 -14.67 9.21
C TRP A 79 -3.24 -15.64 10.39
N THR A 80 -4.37 -16.34 10.46
CA THR A 80 -4.68 -17.24 11.58
C THR A 80 -5.25 -18.57 11.12
N LEU A 81 -4.81 -19.64 11.76
CA LEU A 81 -5.45 -20.94 11.73
C LEU A 81 -6.04 -21.17 13.13
N GLN A 82 -7.35 -20.98 13.24
CA GLN A 82 -8.10 -21.09 14.50
C GLN A 82 -8.82 -22.43 14.62
N LYS A 83 -8.82 -23.02 15.81
CA LYS A 83 -9.69 -24.14 16.20
C LYS A 83 -10.43 -23.79 17.49
N GLU A 84 -11.71 -24.13 17.54
CA GLU A 84 -12.60 -23.86 18.68
C GLU A 84 -13.11 -25.17 19.29
N GLY A 85 -13.47 -25.14 20.56
CA GLY A 85 -14.19 -26.20 21.26
C GLY A 85 -13.38 -26.92 22.34
N TYR A 86 -14.07 -27.82 23.04
CA TYR A 86 -13.59 -28.53 24.24
C TYR A 86 -12.31 -29.35 24.05
N THR A 87 -11.94 -29.66 22.80
CA THR A 87 -10.74 -30.42 22.43
C THR A 87 -9.84 -29.67 21.45
N ALA A 88 -10.07 -28.36 21.22
CA ALA A 88 -9.39 -27.58 20.19
C ALA A 88 -7.86 -27.74 20.21
N MET A 89 -7.25 -27.65 21.41
CA MET A 89 -5.81 -27.83 21.60
C MET A 89 -5.33 -29.22 21.21
N LEU A 90 -6.02 -30.23 21.72
CA LEU A 90 -5.67 -31.63 21.54
C LEU A 90 -5.83 -32.04 20.07
N ASP A 91 -6.91 -31.59 19.43
CA ASP A 91 -7.14 -31.77 18.00
C ASP A 91 -6.07 -31.05 17.17
N PHE A 92 -5.67 -29.84 17.55
CA PHE A 92 -4.65 -29.09 16.84
C PHE A 92 -3.28 -29.78 16.90
N MET A 93 -2.86 -30.21 18.09
CA MET A 93 -1.52 -30.75 18.31
C MET A 93 -1.41 -32.24 17.96
N LYS A 94 -2.39 -33.10 18.31
CA LYS A 94 -2.32 -34.56 18.05
C LYS A 94 -2.57 -34.94 16.60
N LYS A 95 -3.46 -34.22 15.89
CA LYS A 95 -3.78 -34.53 14.48
C LYS A 95 -2.83 -33.84 13.49
N THR A 96 -1.83 -33.13 14.01
CA THR A 96 -0.79 -32.49 13.21
C THR A 96 0.52 -33.25 13.40
N PRO A 97 0.85 -34.21 12.52
CA PRO A 97 2.13 -34.90 12.62
C PRO A 97 3.27 -33.88 12.50
N ALA A 98 4.42 -34.14 13.14
CA ALA A 98 5.58 -33.24 13.10
C ALA A 98 6.08 -32.93 11.67
N THR A 99 5.69 -33.75 10.69
CA THR A 99 5.97 -33.58 9.27
C THR A 99 4.97 -32.66 8.55
N LYS A 100 3.83 -32.34 9.16
CA LYS A 100 2.80 -31.49 8.54
C LYS A 100 3.25 -30.04 8.58
N LYS A 101 3.32 -29.44 7.40
CA LYS A 101 3.62 -28.03 7.17
C LYS A 101 2.36 -27.34 6.66
N PHE A 102 1.97 -26.26 7.31
CA PHE A 102 0.84 -25.42 6.90
C PHE A 102 1.35 -24.27 6.07
N GLY A 103 0.84 -24.11 4.84
CA GLY A 103 1.11 -22.93 4.02
C GLY A 103 0.34 -21.72 4.54
N VAL A 104 0.99 -20.55 4.62
CA VAL A 104 0.40 -19.36 5.26
C VAL A 104 -0.41 -18.51 4.29
N PHE A 105 0.10 -18.27 3.07
CA PHE A 105 -0.48 -17.26 2.17
C PHE A 105 -1.33 -17.84 1.03
N GLU A 106 -0.97 -19.03 0.53
CA GLU A 106 -1.61 -19.66 -0.64
C GLU A 106 -2.45 -20.90 -0.27
N GLY A 107 -2.59 -21.20 1.02
CA GLY A 107 -3.29 -22.37 1.53
C GLY A 107 -4.73 -22.09 1.97
N LYS A 108 -5.54 -23.15 2.11
CA LYS A 108 -6.85 -23.10 2.80
C LYS A 108 -6.72 -23.11 4.33
N ASP A 109 -5.50 -23.28 4.84
CA ASP A 109 -5.26 -23.48 6.27
C ASP A 109 -5.40 -22.17 7.05
N PHE A 110 -4.70 -21.12 6.61
CA PHE A 110 -4.74 -19.82 7.27
C PHE A 110 -5.81 -18.92 6.66
N LEU A 111 -6.59 -18.31 7.53
CA LEU A 111 -7.55 -17.27 7.20
C LEU A 111 -6.92 -15.89 7.45
N THR A 112 -7.18 -14.94 6.56
CA THR A 112 -6.92 -13.52 6.80
C THR A 112 -8.22 -12.74 6.67
N ARG A 113 -8.37 -11.72 7.51
CA ARG A 113 -9.52 -10.78 7.45
C ARG A 113 -9.13 -9.47 6.75
N GLY A 114 -8.11 -9.49 5.91
CA GLY A 114 -7.55 -8.27 5.33
C GLY A 114 -6.86 -8.50 3.98
N ASN A 115 -5.83 -7.70 3.76
CA ASN A 115 -5.11 -7.61 2.50
C ASN A 115 -4.28 -8.88 2.21
N THR A 116 -4.09 -9.18 0.92
CA THR A 116 -3.21 -10.26 0.47
C THR A 116 -1.75 -9.95 0.79
N LEU A 117 -0.88 -10.97 0.76
CA LEU A 117 0.56 -10.78 0.93
C LEU A 117 1.10 -9.74 -0.06
N GLN A 118 0.77 -9.90 -1.34
CA GLN A 118 1.25 -9.01 -2.41
C GLN A 118 0.86 -7.56 -2.14
N TRP A 119 -0.41 -7.31 -1.75
CA TRP A 119 -0.88 -5.98 -1.40
C TRP A 119 -0.07 -5.34 -0.26
N ILE A 120 0.27 -6.11 0.77
CA ILE A 120 1.04 -5.61 1.91
C ILE A 120 2.48 -5.30 1.50
N LEU A 121 3.11 -6.16 0.68
CA LEU A 121 4.46 -5.93 0.20
C LEU A 121 4.54 -4.71 -0.73
N ASP A 122 3.54 -4.51 -1.58
CA ASP A 122 3.45 -3.36 -2.48
C ASP A 122 3.12 -2.07 -1.74
N GLY A 123 2.24 -2.14 -0.73
CA GLY A 123 1.88 -1.01 0.13
C GLY A 123 3.00 -0.56 1.07
N ALA A 124 3.83 -1.49 1.53
CA ALA A 124 5.00 -1.19 2.35
C ALA A 124 6.13 -0.51 1.58
N ASN A 125 6.10 -0.61 0.26
CA ASN A 125 7.14 -0.13 -0.62
C ASN A 125 7.14 1.41 -0.67
N GLY A 126 8.13 2.04 -0.03
CA GLY A 126 8.24 3.49 0.04
C GLY A 126 7.76 4.13 1.34
N VAL A 127 7.27 3.32 2.28
CA VAL A 127 6.93 3.72 3.65
C VAL A 127 8.11 3.46 4.58
N GLU A 128 8.63 4.50 5.21
CA GLU A 128 9.87 4.49 6.01
C GLU A 128 9.81 3.49 7.17
N LYS A 129 8.67 3.46 7.88
CA LYS A 129 8.45 2.50 8.98
C LYS A 129 8.37 1.05 8.50
N GLN A 130 8.07 0.82 7.22
CA GLN A 130 7.92 -0.52 6.65
C GLN A 130 9.08 -0.90 5.72
N LYS A 131 10.23 -0.20 5.81
CA LYS A 131 11.48 -0.62 5.16
C LYS A 131 11.85 -2.06 5.45
N THR A 132 11.55 -2.51 6.65
CA THR A 132 11.63 -3.90 7.07
C THR A 132 10.33 -4.27 7.76
N ILE A 133 9.71 -5.37 7.34
CA ILE A 133 8.58 -5.97 8.05
C ILE A 133 9.10 -7.07 8.95
N ARG A 134 8.72 -7.05 10.23
CA ARG A 134 8.94 -8.15 11.15
C ARG A 134 7.76 -9.11 11.05
N VAL A 135 8.06 -10.35 10.71
CA VAL A 135 7.10 -11.46 10.67
C VAL A 135 7.27 -12.25 11.96
N GLU A 136 6.19 -12.41 12.71
CA GLU A 136 6.13 -13.21 13.93
C GLU A 136 5.17 -14.38 13.74
N VAL A 137 5.63 -15.57 14.07
CA VAL A 137 4.85 -16.81 14.08
C VAL A 137 4.70 -17.24 15.53
N GLY A 138 3.47 -17.33 16.02
CA GLY A 138 3.21 -17.70 17.40
C GLY A 138 1.97 -18.58 17.56
N PHE A 139 1.77 -19.08 18.77
CA PHE A 139 0.66 -19.97 19.08
C PHE A 139 0.14 -19.72 20.50
N TRP A 140 -1.12 -19.29 20.57
CA TRP A 140 -1.78 -18.99 21.84
C TRP A 140 -3.13 -19.67 21.98
N VAL A 141 -3.58 -19.72 23.23
CA VAL A 141 -4.90 -20.19 23.64
C VAL A 141 -5.62 -19.13 24.46
N LYS A 142 -6.95 -19.12 24.37
CA LYS A 142 -7.81 -18.49 25.36
C LYS A 142 -8.76 -19.53 25.91
N GLU A 143 -8.76 -19.66 27.23
CA GLU A 143 -9.66 -20.55 27.94
C GLU A 143 -11.08 -19.95 27.97
N GLU A 144 -12.10 -20.77 27.72
CA GLU A 144 -13.49 -20.39 27.91
C GLU A 144 -13.81 -20.38 29.41
N THR A 145 -14.20 -19.21 29.92
CA THR A 145 -14.51 -18.99 31.34
C THR A 145 -16.01 -18.92 31.61
N GLY A 146 -16.82 -18.89 30.55
CA GLY A 146 -18.29 -18.81 30.58
C GLY A 146 -18.85 -18.88 29.15
N TYR A 147 -20.18 -18.87 28.99
CA TYR A 147 -20.79 -18.95 27.65
C TYR A 147 -20.35 -17.78 26.77
N LYS A 148 -19.49 -18.04 25.78
CA LYS A 148 -18.84 -17.03 24.91
C LYS A 148 -17.97 -16.01 25.66
N GLU A 149 -17.57 -16.33 26.88
CA GLU A 149 -16.63 -15.52 27.67
C GLU A 149 -15.29 -16.23 27.71
N TYR A 150 -14.22 -15.48 27.47
CA TYR A 150 -12.87 -16.01 27.37
C TYR A 150 -11.91 -15.29 28.30
N GLY A 151 -11.05 -16.06 28.95
CA GLY A 151 -9.96 -15.58 29.79
C GLY A 151 -8.83 -14.89 29.01
N PRO A 152 -7.74 -14.54 29.70
CA PRO A 152 -6.59 -13.90 29.08
C PRO A 152 -5.92 -14.82 28.04
N LYS A 153 -5.23 -14.18 27.08
CA LYS A 153 -4.40 -14.88 26.09
C LYS A 153 -3.19 -15.51 26.81
N VAL A 154 -2.95 -16.79 26.57
CA VAL A 154 -1.78 -17.53 27.06
C VAL A 154 -0.97 -18.03 25.87
N GLU A 155 0.29 -17.60 25.77
CA GLU A 155 1.25 -18.13 24.78
C GLU A 155 1.74 -19.50 25.25
N LEU A 156 1.69 -20.50 24.37
CA LEU A 156 2.02 -21.88 24.72
C LEU A 156 3.37 -22.33 24.21
N LEU A 157 3.84 -21.67 23.15
CA LEU A 157 5.11 -21.92 22.50
C LEU A 157 5.80 -20.58 22.30
N GLU A 158 7.13 -20.57 22.39
CA GLU A 158 7.91 -19.38 22.09
C GLU A 158 7.70 -18.99 20.61
N SER A 159 7.37 -17.72 20.38
CA SER A 159 7.20 -17.19 19.02
C SER A 159 8.53 -17.22 18.26
N ILE A 160 8.47 -17.57 16.97
CA ILE A 160 9.57 -17.34 16.03
C ILE A 160 9.34 -15.99 15.36
N PHE A 161 10.38 -15.18 15.21
CA PHE A 161 10.28 -14.01 14.36
C PHE A 161 11.43 -13.95 13.36
N PHE A 162 11.21 -13.28 12.24
CA PHE A 162 12.25 -12.97 11.26
C PHE A 162 11.91 -11.65 10.55
N ASN A 163 12.91 -11.06 9.92
CA ASN A 163 12.82 -9.73 9.32
C ASN A 163 12.83 -9.85 7.79
N VAL A 164 11.97 -9.09 7.13
CA VAL A 164 11.82 -9.07 5.67
C VAL A 164 12.11 -7.66 5.17
N PRO A 165 13.31 -7.39 4.60
CA PRO A 165 13.60 -6.12 3.96
C PRO A 165 12.68 -5.93 2.74
N ILE A 166 11.99 -4.80 2.70
CA ILE A 166 11.00 -4.48 1.67
C ILE A 166 11.63 -3.62 0.58
N TRP A 167 12.36 -2.57 0.96
CA TRP A 167 12.90 -1.60 0.02
C TRP A 167 14.18 -0.93 0.54
N GLU A 168 15.03 -0.50 -0.40
CA GLU A 168 16.35 0.08 -0.12
C GLU A 168 16.27 1.61 0.00
N SER A 169 17.08 2.19 0.89
CA SER A 169 16.97 3.60 1.29
C SER A 169 17.14 4.62 0.15
N LYS A 170 17.84 4.28 -0.93
CA LYS A 170 18.13 5.21 -2.03
C LYS A 170 17.26 5.02 -3.27
N ASN A 171 17.08 3.78 -3.73
CA ASN A 171 16.40 3.48 -4.98
C ASN A 171 15.12 2.71 -4.68
N LEU A 172 14.00 3.39 -4.80
CA LEU A 172 12.69 2.82 -4.57
C LEU A 172 12.01 2.53 -5.90
N TYR A 173 11.85 1.24 -6.23
CA TYR A 173 11.02 0.84 -7.36
C TYR A 173 9.54 0.91 -6.97
N LEU A 174 8.71 1.56 -7.79
CA LEU A 174 7.28 1.76 -7.60
C LEU A 174 6.52 0.97 -8.69
N PRO A 175 6.06 -0.27 -8.40
CA PRO A 175 5.50 -1.17 -9.41
C PRO A 175 4.30 -0.60 -10.17
N TYR A 176 3.38 0.12 -9.51
CA TYR A 176 2.20 0.70 -10.19
C TYR A 176 2.53 1.91 -11.09
N LEU A 177 3.77 2.36 -11.08
CA LEU A 177 4.26 3.36 -12.03
C LEU A 177 5.26 2.78 -13.01
N ASP A 178 5.79 1.57 -12.81
CA ASP A 178 6.96 1.05 -13.54
C ASP A 178 8.18 1.99 -13.49
N LEU A 179 8.42 2.60 -12.32
CA LEU A 179 9.48 3.61 -12.12
C LEU A 179 10.37 3.31 -10.93
N THR A 180 11.62 3.76 -10.99
CA THR A 180 12.51 3.84 -9.83
C THR A 180 12.72 5.30 -9.42
N ILE A 181 12.52 5.61 -8.14
CA ILE A 181 12.71 6.94 -7.56
C ILE A 181 14.00 6.99 -6.73
N ASP A 182 14.82 8.02 -6.93
CA ASP A 182 15.87 8.41 -6.00
C ASP A 182 15.27 9.10 -4.77
N LYS A 183 15.23 8.37 -3.65
CA LYS A 183 14.72 8.84 -2.36
C LYS A 183 15.66 9.77 -1.61
N THR A 184 16.86 10.06 -2.12
CA THR A 184 17.81 10.98 -1.45
C THR A 184 17.18 12.36 -1.17
N ASN A 185 16.32 12.84 -2.09
CA ASN A 185 15.66 14.15 -2.00
C ASN A 185 14.15 14.08 -1.72
N ILE A 186 13.60 12.87 -1.55
CA ILE A 186 12.18 12.64 -1.25
C ILE A 186 12.11 11.89 0.08
N LYS A 187 11.89 12.63 1.17
CA LYS A 187 11.94 12.09 2.54
C LYS A 187 10.59 11.56 3.01
N GLU A 188 9.52 11.96 2.34
CA GLU A 188 8.17 11.61 2.71
C GLU A 188 7.86 10.15 2.37
N ASP A 189 6.90 9.58 3.10
CA ASP A 189 6.34 8.27 2.79
C ASP A 189 5.61 8.33 1.43
N ILE A 190 5.86 7.33 0.59
CA ILE A 190 5.13 7.13 -0.67
C ILE A 190 4.18 5.97 -0.42
N ASN A 191 2.90 6.26 -0.22
CA ASN A 191 1.88 5.27 0.09
C ASN A 191 1.11 4.92 -1.17
N THR A 192 0.66 3.67 -1.30
CA THR A 192 -0.26 3.31 -2.39
C THR A 192 -1.57 4.11 -2.28
N SER A 193 -2.09 4.53 -3.43
CA SER A 193 -3.38 5.20 -3.55
C SER A 193 -4.20 4.53 -4.64
N GLN A 194 -5.50 4.38 -4.45
CA GLN A 194 -6.40 3.78 -5.43
C GLN A 194 -7.64 4.66 -5.63
N THR A 195 -8.17 4.70 -6.84
CA THR A 195 -9.36 5.50 -7.16
C THR A 195 -10.68 4.78 -6.86
N GLY A 196 -10.64 3.47 -6.63
CA GLY A 196 -11.81 2.61 -6.45
C GLY A 196 -11.47 1.33 -5.71
N SER A 197 -12.30 0.30 -5.86
CA SER A 197 -12.04 -1.03 -5.30
C SER A 197 -11.28 -1.89 -6.30
N THR A 198 -10.29 -2.66 -5.85
CA THR A 198 -9.35 -3.40 -6.73
C THR A 198 -10.00 -4.52 -7.54
N ASP A 199 -11.25 -4.89 -7.24
CA ASP A 199 -12.07 -5.82 -8.03
C ASP A 199 -12.79 -5.16 -9.22
N ARG A 200 -12.75 -3.83 -9.32
CA ARG A 200 -13.34 -3.09 -10.44
C ARG A 200 -12.31 -2.78 -11.51
N SER A 201 -12.68 -3.00 -12.77
CA SER A 201 -11.83 -2.75 -13.94
C SER A 201 -11.50 -1.28 -14.19
N ASP A 202 -12.24 -0.36 -13.58
CA ASP A 202 -12.04 1.10 -13.71
C ASP A 202 -11.21 1.70 -12.56
N THR A 203 -10.61 0.85 -11.71
CA THR A 203 -9.77 1.31 -10.61
C THR A 203 -8.34 1.53 -11.07
N GLU A 204 -7.88 2.76 -10.89
CA GLU A 204 -6.50 3.17 -11.11
C GLU A 204 -5.74 3.09 -9.79
N VAL A 205 -4.55 2.49 -9.85
CA VAL A 205 -3.65 2.37 -8.70
C VAL A 205 -2.41 3.18 -8.96
N GLY A 206 -2.02 3.97 -7.97
CA GLY A 206 -0.84 4.83 -8.01
C GLY A 206 -0.31 5.05 -6.62
N TYR A 207 0.25 6.24 -6.38
CA TYR A 207 0.83 6.58 -5.09
C TYR A 207 0.41 7.98 -4.64
N GLN A 208 0.37 8.16 -3.32
CA GLN A 208 0.16 9.43 -2.66
C GLN A 208 1.30 9.75 -1.69
N ILE A 209 1.57 11.04 -1.57
CA ILE A 209 2.67 11.58 -0.79
C ILE A 209 2.13 12.77 0.00
N HIS A 210 2.32 12.78 1.31
CA HIS A 210 1.89 13.89 2.15
C HIS A 210 3.10 14.72 2.53
N LYS A 211 3.03 16.01 2.26
CA LYS A 211 4.05 16.97 2.69
C LYS A 211 3.37 18.23 3.18
N ASN A 212 3.67 18.62 4.41
CA ASN A 212 2.99 19.71 5.11
C ASN A 212 1.47 19.47 5.12
N GLN A 213 0.67 20.39 4.56
CA GLN A 213 -0.79 20.26 4.43
C GLN A 213 -1.23 19.82 3.02
N GLU A 214 -0.28 19.49 2.13
CA GLU A 214 -0.58 19.06 0.76
C GLU A 214 -0.49 17.55 0.61
N THR A 215 -1.43 17.00 -0.15
CA THR A 215 -1.37 15.63 -0.66
C THR A 215 -1.03 15.70 -2.15
N TYR A 216 0.03 15.03 -2.55
CA TYR A 216 0.40 14.82 -3.95
C TYR A 216 0.02 13.41 -4.35
N LYS A 217 -0.50 13.25 -5.56
CA LYS A 217 -0.81 11.95 -6.14
C LYS A 217 -0.12 11.78 -7.48
N ILE A 218 0.27 10.54 -7.77
CA ILE A 218 0.91 10.14 -9.01
C ILE A 218 0.31 8.84 -9.50
N TYR A 219 0.01 8.77 -10.79
CA TYR A 219 -0.59 7.63 -11.45
C TYR A 219 0.09 7.40 -12.80
N THR A 220 0.04 6.15 -13.28
CA THR A 220 0.24 5.87 -14.70
C THR A 220 -1.06 5.36 -15.31
N PHE A 221 -1.27 5.63 -16.59
CA PHE A 221 -2.40 5.14 -17.36
C PHE A 221 -1.88 4.29 -18.52
N GLU A 222 -2.32 3.05 -18.59
CA GLU A 222 -1.98 2.10 -19.64
C GLU A 222 -2.82 2.31 -20.90
N LYS A 223 -2.17 2.40 -22.06
CA LYS A 223 -2.87 2.42 -23.36
C LYS A 223 -3.59 1.11 -23.65
N SER A 224 -3.12 -0.01 -23.12
CA SER A 224 -3.80 -1.29 -23.27
C SER A 224 -5.18 -1.30 -22.57
N ALA A 225 -5.28 -0.66 -21.41
CA ALA A 225 -6.54 -0.44 -20.69
C ALA A 225 -7.38 0.69 -21.30
N HIS A 226 -6.71 1.70 -21.86
CA HIS A 226 -7.33 2.90 -22.46
C HIS A 226 -6.84 3.11 -23.92
N PRO A 227 -7.36 2.35 -24.90
CA PRO A 227 -6.86 2.39 -26.28
C PRO A 227 -6.84 3.80 -26.88
N GLY A 228 -5.65 4.24 -27.29
CA GLY A 228 -5.44 5.57 -27.88
C GLY A 228 -5.14 6.70 -26.87
N LEU A 229 -5.10 6.41 -25.57
CA LEU A 229 -4.75 7.38 -24.53
C LEU A 229 -3.26 7.74 -24.59
N THR A 230 -2.95 8.80 -25.32
CA THR A 230 -1.61 9.42 -25.36
C THR A 230 -1.50 10.55 -24.33
N VAL A 231 -0.29 11.08 -24.14
CA VAL A 231 -0.06 12.29 -23.33
C VAL A 231 -0.96 13.46 -23.76
N ASP A 232 -1.07 13.69 -25.08
CA ASP A 232 -1.92 14.74 -25.64
C ASP A 232 -3.39 14.47 -25.36
N GLU A 233 -3.83 13.22 -25.47
CA GLU A 233 -5.22 12.84 -25.24
C GLU A 233 -5.60 12.90 -23.76
N LEU A 234 -4.71 12.51 -22.84
CA LEU A 234 -4.93 12.64 -21.41
C LEU A 234 -5.01 14.11 -20.98
N ALA A 235 -4.16 14.97 -21.55
CA ALA A 235 -4.22 16.41 -21.33
C ALA A 235 -5.51 17.04 -21.87
N LYS A 236 -5.95 16.63 -23.07
CA LYS A 236 -7.25 17.03 -23.63
C LYS A 236 -8.39 16.59 -22.73
N ASP A 237 -8.40 15.33 -22.31
CA ASP A 237 -9.45 14.76 -21.48
C ASP A 237 -9.58 15.50 -20.15
N PHE A 238 -8.46 15.70 -19.45
CA PHE A 238 -8.41 16.49 -18.23
C PHE A 238 -8.99 17.89 -18.44
N ILE A 239 -8.48 18.66 -19.42
CA ILE A 239 -8.82 20.09 -19.52
C ILE A 239 -10.28 20.29 -19.92
N HIS A 240 -10.83 19.41 -20.76
CA HIS A 240 -12.26 19.45 -21.08
C HIS A 240 -13.09 19.06 -19.86
N ARG A 241 -12.69 18.04 -19.08
CA ARG A 241 -13.44 17.59 -17.90
C ARG A 241 -13.49 18.66 -16.82
N VAL A 242 -12.36 19.29 -16.51
CA VAL A 242 -12.33 20.36 -15.50
C VAL A 242 -13.06 21.61 -15.96
N THR A 243 -12.97 21.94 -17.26
CA THR A 243 -13.71 23.08 -17.83
C THR A 243 -15.22 22.83 -17.79
N TYR A 244 -15.68 21.62 -18.15
CA TYR A 244 -17.07 21.21 -18.06
C TYR A 244 -17.60 21.39 -16.63
N HIS A 245 -16.84 20.87 -15.64
CA HIS A 245 -17.25 20.91 -14.25
C HIS A 245 -17.29 22.34 -13.69
N SER A 246 -16.24 23.15 -13.90
CA SER A 246 -16.24 24.54 -13.39
C SER A 246 -17.38 25.38 -13.98
N ASN A 247 -17.78 25.13 -15.23
CA ASN A 247 -18.77 25.95 -15.92
C ASN A 247 -20.21 25.41 -15.91
N ASN A 248 -20.46 24.25 -15.27
CA ASN A 248 -21.76 23.56 -15.30
C ASN A 248 -22.33 23.47 -16.71
N ASP A 249 -21.53 23.02 -17.67
CA ASP A 249 -21.98 22.65 -19.03
C ASP A 249 -22.47 23.81 -19.94
N LYS A 250 -22.21 25.06 -19.58
CA LYS A 250 -22.80 26.22 -20.28
C LYS A 250 -22.20 26.57 -21.65
N VAL A 251 -21.33 25.75 -22.25
CA VAL A 251 -20.59 26.11 -23.48
C VAL A 251 -20.52 25.01 -24.52
N LYS A 252 -21.02 25.33 -25.72
CA LYS A 252 -21.13 24.46 -26.90
C LYS A 252 -19.85 23.68 -27.27
N LYS A 253 -18.66 24.27 -27.15
CA LYS A 253 -17.39 23.59 -27.47
C LYS A 253 -17.07 22.42 -26.52
N ILE A 254 -17.57 22.46 -25.28
CA ILE A 254 -17.35 21.39 -24.30
C ILE A 254 -18.23 20.18 -24.64
N HIS A 255 -19.45 20.40 -25.13
CA HIS A 255 -20.39 19.36 -25.58
C HIS A 255 -19.87 18.53 -26.77
N GLU A 256 -18.89 19.04 -27.51
CA GLU A 256 -18.31 18.35 -28.67
C GLU A 256 -17.23 17.33 -28.25
N TYR A 257 -16.75 17.37 -27.00
CA TYR A 257 -15.80 16.41 -26.46
C TYR A 257 -16.51 15.17 -25.90
N ASP A 258 -16.06 13.98 -26.31
CA ASP A 258 -16.59 12.70 -25.81
C ASP A 258 -15.97 12.36 -24.44
N PHE A 259 -16.70 12.66 -23.37
CA PHE A 259 -16.29 12.38 -21.99
C PHE A 259 -16.28 10.89 -21.62
N GLU A 260 -16.93 10.04 -22.41
CA GLU A 260 -16.99 8.60 -22.17
C GLU A 260 -15.88 7.85 -22.91
N LYS A 261 -15.12 8.54 -23.78
CA LYS A 261 -14.07 7.96 -24.61
C LYS A 261 -13.06 7.12 -23.82
N TYR A 262 -12.61 7.64 -22.68
CA TYR A 262 -11.69 6.96 -21.77
C TYR A 262 -12.31 6.69 -20.39
N ASN A 263 -13.39 7.41 -20.03
CA ASN A 263 -14.11 7.29 -18.76
C ASN A 263 -13.18 7.21 -17.52
N LEU A 264 -12.13 8.05 -17.50
CA LEU A 264 -11.18 8.06 -16.40
C LEU A 264 -11.86 8.52 -15.09
N PRO A 265 -11.51 7.92 -13.93
CA PRO A 265 -12.16 8.21 -12.65
C PRO A 265 -11.68 9.53 -12.03
N TRP A 266 -11.78 10.64 -12.78
CA TRP A 266 -11.27 11.96 -12.40
C TRP A 266 -11.75 12.45 -11.05
N TYR A 267 -12.97 12.10 -10.64
CA TYR A 267 -13.49 12.48 -9.31
C TYR A 267 -12.60 11.97 -8.16
N ASN A 268 -11.97 10.81 -8.36
CA ASN A 268 -11.12 10.16 -7.36
C ASN A 268 -9.63 10.49 -7.56
N ILE A 269 -9.23 10.76 -8.81
CA ILE A 269 -7.89 11.24 -9.15
C ILE A 269 -7.74 12.67 -8.61
N CYS A 270 -6.79 12.90 -7.70
CA CYS A 270 -6.57 14.22 -7.09
C CYS A 270 -7.81 14.89 -6.47
N VAL A 271 -8.86 14.09 -6.18
CA VAL A 271 -10.12 14.54 -5.59
C VAL A 271 -10.73 15.71 -6.38
N LEU A 272 -10.60 15.65 -7.72
CA LEU A 272 -11.18 16.68 -8.56
C LEU A 272 -12.70 16.69 -8.32
N PHE A 273 -13.31 17.88 -8.24
CA PHE A 273 -14.77 18.07 -8.27
C PHE A 273 -15.54 17.84 -6.94
N ARG A 274 -14.88 18.00 -5.78
CA ARG A 274 -15.58 18.03 -4.48
C ARG A 274 -16.36 19.32 -4.25
N ASP A 275 -15.74 20.31 -3.59
CA ASP A 275 -16.37 21.57 -3.20
C ASP A 275 -15.65 22.78 -3.81
N GLU A 276 -14.45 22.58 -4.35
CA GLU A 276 -13.59 23.60 -4.91
C GLU A 276 -13.53 23.51 -6.45
N GLN A 277 -13.48 24.66 -7.10
CA GLN A 277 -13.44 24.82 -8.55
C GLN A 277 -12.10 25.42 -9.01
N ILE A 278 -11.71 25.13 -10.25
CA ILE A 278 -10.47 25.59 -10.87
C ILE A 278 -10.71 26.94 -11.56
N GLN A 279 -10.05 28.01 -11.09
CA GLN A 279 -10.28 29.41 -11.53
C GLN A 279 -9.97 29.63 -13.03
N ASN A 280 -8.84 29.14 -13.52
CA ASN A 280 -8.33 29.46 -14.85
C ASN A 280 -9.13 28.82 -16.00
N VAL A 281 -10.07 27.93 -15.70
CA VAL A 281 -10.99 27.34 -16.69
C VAL A 281 -12.43 27.82 -16.52
N ASP A 282 -12.73 28.55 -15.44
CA ASP A 282 -14.06 29.12 -15.21
C ASP A 282 -14.24 30.40 -16.04
N TYR A 283 -15.33 30.48 -16.82
CA TYR A 283 -15.60 31.59 -17.73
C TYR A 283 -16.23 32.81 -17.07
N TYR A 284 -16.76 32.68 -15.86
CA TYR A 284 -17.22 33.81 -15.06
C TYR A 284 -16.03 34.59 -14.49
N ILE A 285 -14.96 33.89 -14.12
CA ILE A 285 -13.72 34.48 -13.63
C ILE A 285 -12.80 34.86 -14.81
N THR A 286 -12.59 33.96 -15.76
CA THR A 286 -11.59 34.07 -16.83
C THR A 286 -12.26 34.07 -18.21
N LYS A 287 -12.96 35.17 -18.53
CA LYS A 287 -13.86 35.28 -19.70
C LYS A 287 -13.20 34.98 -21.05
N ASP A 288 -11.92 35.28 -21.22
CA ASP A 288 -11.19 35.07 -22.47
C ASP A 288 -11.05 33.57 -22.83
N VAL A 289 -11.02 32.70 -21.81
CA VAL A 289 -10.87 31.25 -21.99
C VAL A 289 -12.03 30.64 -22.77
N LYS A 290 -13.24 31.21 -22.70
CA LYS A 290 -14.43 30.76 -23.45
C LYS A 290 -14.18 30.68 -24.96
N SER A 291 -13.29 31.51 -25.49
CA SER A 291 -12.97 31.60 -26.91
C SER A 291 -11.69 30.85 -27.31
N LYS A 292 -10.84 30.50 -26.35
CA LYS A 292 -9.53 29.87 -26.58
C LYS A 292 -9.67 28.39 -26.94
N ASP A 293 -8.62 27.87 -27.56
CA ASP A 293 -8.35 26.43 -27.53
C ASP A 293 -7.90 26.06 -26.11
N LEU A 294 -8.58 25.11 -25.46
CA LEU A 294 -8.28 24.73 -24.08
C LEU A 294 -6.86 24.16 -23.94
N MET A 295 -6.33 23.53 -24.99
CA MET A 295 -4.95 23.04 -24.96
C MET A 295 -3.91 24.16 -24.88
N SER A 296 -4.27 25.40 -25.25
CA SER A 296 -3.38 26.55 -25.10
C SER A 296 -3.24 27.04 -23.65
N LEU A 297 -3.98 26.45 -22.70
CA LEU A 297 -3.87 26.76 -21.27
C LEU A 297 -2.70 26.01 -20.60
N TYR A 298 -2.15 25.01 -21.28
CA TYR A 298 -1.00 24.26 -20.79
C TYR A 298 0.32 24.95 -21.14
N GLU A 299 1.28 24.79 -20.25
CA GLU A 299 2.70 25.01 -20.53
C GLU A 299 3.35 23.69 -20.95
N LYS A 300 4.21 23.73 -21.97
CA LYS A 300 5.02 22.57 -22.36
C LYS A 300 6.21 22.43 -21.42
N VAL A 301 6.50 21.20 -21.00
CA VAL A 301 7.59 20.89 -20.06
C VAL A 301 8.44 19.73 -20.56
N ASP A 302 9.72 19.76 -20.18
CA ASP A 302 10.73 18.76 -20.52
C ASP A 302 11.59 18.44 -19.29
N PHE A 303 11.55 17.18 -18.86
CA PHE A 303 12.37 16.59 -17.81
C PHE A 303 13.23 15.46 -18.40
N GLY A 304 13.95 15.76 -19.49
CA GLY A 304 14.82 14.82 -20.18
C GLY A 304 14.05 13.88 -21.10
N SER A 305 13.82 12.64 -20.68
CA SER A 305 13.02 11.67 -21.47
C SER A 305 11.52 11.78 -21.22
N MET A 306 11.10 12.58 -20.23
CA MET A 306 9.70 12.87 -19.94
C MET A 306 9.36 14.26 -20.47
N LYS A 307 8.35 14.34 -21.34
CA LYS A 307 7.87 15.53 -22.03
C LYS A 307 6.35 15.52 -22.02
N GLY A 308 5.77 16.70 -22.01
CA GLY A 308 4.31 16.85 -22.03
C GLY A 308 3.90 18.22 -21.56
N TYR A 309 2.95 18.25 -20.63
CA TYR A 309 2.22 19.46 -20.27
C TYR A 309 2.13 19.64 -18.76
N THR A 310 2.12 20.90 -18.32
CA THR A 310 1.71 21.28 -16.98
C THR A 310 0.63 22.35 -17.02
N PHE A 311 -0.32 22.27 -16.11
CA PHE A 311 -1.35 23.27 -15.92
C PHE A 311 -1.37 23.67 -14.45
N GLN A 312 -1.47 24.98 -14.21
CA GLN A 312 -1.57 25.58 -12.88
C GLN A 312 -2.79 26.48 -12.82
N SER A 313 -3.48 26.48 -11.68
CA SER A 313 -4.58 27.38 -11.41
C SER A 313 -4.75 27.63 -9.92
N GLY A 314 -5.30 28.80 -9.57
CA GLY A 314 -5.91 28.98 -8.26
C GLY A 314 -7.16 28.11 -8.11
N LEU A 315 -7.49 27.80 -6.86
CA LEU A 315 -8.73 27.13 -6.47
C LEU A 315 -9.66 28.13 -5.79
N TYR A 316 -10.97 27.96 -5.99
CA TYR A 316 -11.95 28.78 -5.29
C TYR A 316 -13.16 27.99 -4.85
N ASN A 317 -13.89 28.53 -3.90
CA ASN A 317 -15.20 28.02 -3.50
C ASN A 317 -16.23 29.16 -3.58
N THR A 318 -17.45 28.83 -4.03
CA THR A 318 -18.59 29.74 -4.03
C THR A 318 -19.30 29.68 -2.68
N GLY A 319 -19.33 30.78 -1.92
CA GLY A 319 -20.04 30.83 -0.64
C GLY A 319 -21.49 30.32 -0.73
N ARG A 320 -21.88 29.40 0.17
CA ARG A 320 -23.17 28.67 0.19
C ARG A 320 -24.44 29.55 0.25
N GLN A 321 -24.37 30.87 0.42
CA GLN A 321 -25.55 31.71 0.72
C GLN A 321 -25.94 32.73 -0.35
N ASP A 322 -25.09 33.05 -1.33
CA ASP A 322 -25.40 34.12 -2.28
C ASP A 322 -24.75 33.98 -3.67
N GLY A 323 -23.88 32.98 -3.90
CA GLY A 323 -23.31 32.67 -5.23
C GLY A 323 -22.49 33.81 -5.86
N LYS A 324 -22.08 34.80 -5.06
CA LYS A 324 -21.39 36.01 -5.52
C LYS A 324 -19.97 36.16 -4.98
N THR A 325 -19.65 35.47 -3.89
CA THR A 325 -18.33 35.58 -3.25
C THR A 325 -17.47 34.37 -3.61
N TYR A 326 -16.47 34.60 -4.46
CA TYR A 326 -15.42 33.65 -4.78
C TYR A 326 -14.31 33.77 -3.73
N LYS A 327 -14.18 32.76 -2.87
CA LYS A 327 -13.09 32.72 -1.89
C LYS A 327 -11.94 31.91 -2.48
N ASP A 328 -10.74 32.49 -2.51
CA ASP A 328 -9.51 31.74 -2.77
C ASP A 328 -9.28 30.74 -1.62
N VAL A 329 -9.10 29.48 -1.99
CA VAL A 329 -8.97 28.38 -1.04
C VAL A 329 -7.73 27.53 -1.28
N GLY A 330 -6.88 27.86 -2.26
CA GLY A 330 -5.66 27.10 -2.51
C GLY A 330 -5.18 27.18 -3.95
N GLN A 331 -4.24 26.30 -4.27
CA GLN A 331 -3.58 26.25 -5.56
C GLN A 331 -3.58 24.82 -6.08
N PHE A 332 -3.71 24.65 -7.40
CA PHE A 332 -3.70 23.36 -8.06
C PHE A 332 -2.67 23.34 -9.17
N ARG A 333 -1.98 22.20 -9.29
CA ARG A 333 -1.05 21.91 -10.36
C ARG A 333 -1.16 20.46 -10.78
N ILE A 334 -1.04 20.24 -12.09
CA ILE A 334 -0.94 18.92 -12.70
C ILE A 334 0.20 18.89 -13.72
N TYR A 335 0.88 17.76 -13.79
CA TYR A 335 1.85 17.37 -14.80
C TYR A 335 1.34 16.13 -15.52
N ILE A 336 1.31 16.15 -16.85
CA ILE A 336 0.93 15.03 -17.71
C ILE A 336 2.08 14.81 -18.69
N LEU A 337 2.76 13.67 -18.59
CA LEU A 337 4.04 13.40 -19.22
C LEU A 337 4.04 12.02 -19.88
N ASN A 338 4.83 11.83 -20.94
CA ASN A 338 5.12 10.46 -21.36
C ASN A 338 5.96 9.75 -20.29
N HIS A 339 5.75 8.44 -20.17
CA HIS A 339 6.62 7.63 -19.33
C HIS A 339 8.05 7.61 -19.88
N PRO A 340 9.10 7.66 -19.03
CA PRO A 340 10.48 7.77 -19.47
C PRO A 340 11.02 6.52 -20.19
N THR A 341 10.46 5.34 -19.92
CA THR A 341 10.99 4.04 -20.36
C THR A 341 9.95 3.12 -20.99
N ASN A 342 8.65 3.37 -20.79
CA ASN A 342 7.57 2.46 -21.17
C ASN A 342 6.55 3.20 -22.04
N PRO A 343 6.59 3.06 -23.37
CA PRO A 343 5.73 3.83 -24.26
C PRO A 343 4.24 3.47 -24.15
N ASP A 344 3.88 2.38 -23.46
CA ASP A 344 2.48 2.03 -23.19
C ASP A 344 1.87 2.86 -22.06
N LEU A 345 2.72 3.48 -21.22
CA LEU A 345 2.31 4.25 -20.06
C LEU A 345 2.34 5.76 -20.31
N THR A 346 1.34 6.45 -19.77
CA THR A 346 1.35 7.91 -19.58
C THR A 346 1.41 8.22 -18.10
N LEU A 347 2.33 9.10 -17.69
CA LEU A 347 2.54 9.49 -16.29
C LEU A 347 1.77 10.76 -15.97
N MET A 348 1.11 10.81 -14.83
CA MET A 348 0.44 12.01 -14.33
C MET A 348 0.76 12.23 -12.85
N MET A 349 1.09 13.47 -12.48
CA MET A 349 1.25 13.88 -11.09
C MET A 349 0.43 15.15 -10.84
N CYS A 350 -0.33 15.21 -9.74
CA CYS A 350 -1.04 16.42 -9.29
C CYS A 350 -1.03 16.56 -7.76
N ASN A 351 -1.30 17.76 -7.24
CA ASN A 351 -1.75 17.89 -5.86
C ASN A 351 -3.27 17.71 -5.78
N GLU A 352 -3.76 17.20 -4.65
CA GLU A 352 -5.21 17.12 -4.40
C GLU A 352 -5.84 18.51 -4.38
N ILE A 353 -7.04 18.62 -4.93
CA ILE A 353 -7.86 19.82 -4.75
C ILE A 353 -8.32 19.85 -3.29
N GLY A 354 -7.97 20.92 -2.57
CA GLY A 354 -8.34 21.10 -1.19
C GLY A 354 -7.80 22.39 -0.59
N ARG A 355 -8.10 22.61 0.69
CA ARG A 355 -7.64 23.77 1.46
C ARG A 355 -6.17 23.60 1.88
N GLY A 356 -5.31 23.62 0.88
CA GLY A 356 -3.87 23.71 1.04
C GLY A 356 -3.45 25.12 1.45
N THR A 357 -2.37 25.22 2.24
CA THR A 357 -1.75 26.51 2.57
C THR A 357 -0.49 26.78 1.76
N GLU A 358 -0.05 25.82 0.94
CA GLU A 358 1.16 25.99 0.15
C GLU A 358 0.95 26.95 -1.02
N THR A 359 2.01 27.69 -1.34
CA THR A 359 2.02 28.56 -2.52
C THR A 359 2.14 27.73 -3.80
N ALA A 360 1.66 28.27 -4.92
CA ALA A 360 1.81 27.61 -6.23
C ALA A 360 3.28 27.28 -6.56
N GLN A 361 4.22 28.15 -6.16
CA GLN A 361 5.66 27.93 -6.35
C GLN A 361 6.20 26.78 -5.49
N ALA A 362 5.71 26.63 -4.25
CA ALA A 362 6.13 25.54 -3.36
C ALA A 362 5.64 24.18 -3.87
N ILE A 363 4.36 24.11 -4.29
CA ILE A 363 3.77 22.93 -4.94
C ILE A 363 4.59 22.55 -6.17
N ASP A 364 4.85 23.52 -7.05
CA ASP A 364 5.64 23.30 -8.26
C ASP A 364 7.04 22.75 -7.98
N THR A 365 7.75 23.42 -7.08
CA THR A 365 9.12 23.05 -6.71
C THR A 365 9.18 21.61 -6.20
N TYR A 366 8.20 21.20 -5.40
CA TYR A 366 8.14 19.85 -4.89
C TYR A 366 7.85 18.82 -6.00
N MET A 367 6.84 19.06 -6.83
CA MET A 367 6.50 18.16 -7.93
C MET A 367 7.67 18.00 -8.91
N GLN A 368 8.34 19.09 -9.28
CA GLN A 368 9.55 19.02 -10.10
C GLN A 368 10.70 18.26 -9.43
N THR A 369 10.86 18.41 -8.11
CA THR A 369 11.86 17.64 -7.35
C THR A 369 11.57 16.16 -7.44
N PHE A 370 10.31 15.75 -7.27
CA PHE A 370 9.88 14.37 -7.43
C PHE A 370 10.16 13.85 -8.85
N LEU A 371 9.72 14.60 -9.87
CA LEU A 371 9.91 14.21 -11.28
C LEU A 371 11.40 14.07 -11.65
N LYS A 372 12.25 14.97 -11.15
CA LYS A 372 13.71 14.90 -11.36
C LYS A 372 14.38 13.74 -10.60
N SER A 373 13.72 13.20 -9.56
CA SER A 373 14.18 12.01 -8.84
C SER A 373 13.86 10.70 -9.57
N ILE A 374 13.04 10.71 -10.62
CA ILE A 374 12.76 9.52 -11.42
C ILE A 374 14.03 9.10 -12.18
N LYS A 375 14.48 7.87 -11.95
CA LYS A 375 15.62 7.25 -12.64
C LYS A 375 15.17 6.60 -13.94
N LYS A 376 16.06 6.64 -14.92
CA LYS A 376 15.93 5.88 -16.16
C LYS A 376 16.25 4.42 -15.95
#